data_AF-A0A537A7L2-F1
#
_entry.id   AF-A0A537A7L2-F1
#
_cell.length_a   1.000
_cell.length_b   1.000
_cell.length_c   1.000
_cell.angle_alpha   90.00
_cell.angle_beta   90.00
_cell.angle_gamma   90.00
#
_symmetry.space_group_name_H-M   'P 1'
#
loop_
_entity.id
_entity.type
_entity.pdbx_description
1 polymer ?
#
loop_
_entity_poly.entity_id
_entity_poly.type
_entity_poly.pdbx_seq_one_letter_code
_entity_poly.pdbx_strand_id
1 'polypeptide(L)'
;FALGSAERIEVLRGPFSALYGNAAGGVIAVETMDGPGVPTAEADLLFGSYRTWRSALKFGGQGSGVNTIGDVSRFETNGYRDHSAVTRDHLNAKLKVGEFTVVANSLHQPDTQDPLGLTRAQLERDPRQATPEALQFNTKKSISQDQVGGTLRHPLGEGRVEAMVYVGQRGVQQFLAIPVATQNAAARCAGSATWRACACPRAPSTT
;
A
#
# COMPACT_ATOMS: atom_id res chain seq x y z
N PHE A 1 5.66 1.01 0.58
CA PHE A 1 7.09 1.10 0.86
C PHE A 1 7.88 1.35 -0.41
N ALA A 2 8.84 2.28 -0.39
CA ALA A 2 9.67 2.65 -1.53
C ALA A 2 10.88 1.72 -1.64
N LEU A 3 10.85 0.79 -2.59
CA LEU A 3 11.90 -0.25 -2.70
C LEU A 3 13.29 0.31 -3.04
N GLY A 4 13.37 1.48 -3.68
CA GLY A 4 14.66 2.11 -4.05
C GLY A 4 15.54 2.47 -2.85
N SER A 5 14.94 2.65 -1.67
CA SER A 5 15.64 2.98 -0.41
C SER A 5 15.49 1.91 0.66
N ALA A 6 15.05 0.69 0.30
CA ALA A 6 15.04 -0.45 1.22
C ALA A 6 16.48 -0.96 1.43
N GLU A 7 16.89 -1.11 2.69
CA GLU A 7 18.14 -1.80 3.04
C GLU A 7 17.93 -3.30 3.11
N ARG A 8 16.89 -3.71 3.84
CA ARG A 8 16.54 -5.11 4.02
C ARG A 8 15.07 -5.29 4.30
N ILE A 9 14.60 -6.51 4.00
CA ILE A 9 13.26 -6.99 4.26
C ILE A 9 13.40 -8.26 5.08
N GLU A 10 12.92 -8.24 6.32
CA GLU A 10 12.96 -9.37 7.24
C GLU A 10 11.57 -9.99 7.35
N VAL A 11 11.52 -11.33 7.37
CA VAL A 11 10.27 -12.08 7.41
C VAL A 11 10.30 -13.06 8.58
N LEU A 12 9.41 -12.85 9.55
CA LEU A 12 9.20 -13.73 10.69
C LEU A 12 7.94 -14.56 10.45
N ARG A 13 8.08 -15.88 10.46
CA ARG A 13 6.99 -16.85 10.24
C ARG A 13 6.76 -17.69 11.48
N GLY A 14 5.54 -18.20 11.63
CA GLY A 14 5.19 -19.13 12.69
C GLY A 14 4.89 -18.43 14.02
N PRO A 15 4.87 -19.17 15.14
CA PRO A 15 4.26 -18.71 16.40
C PRO A 15 4.90 -17.45 17.00
N PHE A 16 6.19 -17.20 16.74
CA PHE A 16 6.87 -15.99 17.22
C PHE A 16 6.35 -14.68 16.60
N SER A 17 5.67 -14.74 15.46
CA SER A 17 5.02 -13.57 14.88
C SER A 17 3.91 -12.99 15.77
N ALA A 18 3.30 -13.82 16.63
CA ALA A 18 2.27 -13.39 17.58
C ALA A 18 2.77 -12.31 18.58
N LEU A 19 4.09 -12.18 18.79
CA LEU A 19 4.67 -11.14 19.65
C LEU A 19 4.51 -9.72 19.07
N TYR A 20 4.21 -9.60 17.78
CA TYR A 20 4.12 -8.31 17.08
C TYR A 20 2.68 -7.81 16.89
N GLY A 21 1.71 -8.43 17.58
CA GLY A 21 0.35 -7.91 17.68
C GLY A 21 -0.74 -8.92 17.33
N ASN A 22 -1.98 -8.41 17.31
CA ASN A 22 -3.15 -9.22 17.04
C ASN A 22 -3.15 -9.76 15.60
N ALA A 23 -3.62 -11.00 15.43
CA ALA A 23 -3.76 -11.69 14.15
C ALA A 23 -2.46 -11.78 13.31
N ALA A 24 -1.30 -11.76 13.95
CA ALA A 24 -0.02 -11.96 13.26
C ALA A 24 0.17 -13.45 12.91
N GLY A 25 -0.20 -13.83 11.69
CA GLY A 25 0.20 -15.12 11.08
C GLY A 25 1.65 -15.12 10.54
N GLY A 26 2.26 -13.93 10.51
CA GLY A 26 3.61 -13.65 10.06
C GLY A 26 3.87 -12.13 10.14
N VAL A 27 5.13 -11.73 10.20
CA VAL A 27 5.54 -10.31 10.23
C VAL A 27 6.52 -10.06 9.11
N ILE A 28 6.35 -8.94 8.41
CA ILE A 28 7.32 -8.42 7.44
C ILE A 28 7.77 -7.06 7.95
N ALA A 29 9.06 -6.94 8.23
CA ALA A 29 9.70 -5.68 8.59
C ALA A 29 10.54 -5.20 7.41
N VAL A 30 10.36 -3.94 7.02
CA VAL A 30 11.17 -3.32 5.97
C VAL A 30 11.90 -2.13 6.57
N GLU A 31 13.21 -2.12 6.42
CA GLU A 31 14.04 -1.04 6.93
C GLU A 31 14.58 -0.18 5.78
N THR A 32 14.45 1.14 5.94
CA THR A 32 15.09 2.11 5.06
C THR A 32 16.58 2.17 5.35
N MET A 33 17.39 2.22 4.31
CA MET A 33 18.85 2.35 4.42
C MET A 33 19.31 3.59 5.17
N ASP A 34 20.53 3.56 5.67
CA ASP A 34 21.24 4.76 6.12
C ASP A 34 21.89 5.46 4.91
N GLY A 35 22.05 6.78 4.99
CA GLY A 35 22.78 7.57 4.00
C GLY A 35 24.25 7.12 3.89
N PRO A 36 24.84 7.07 2.67
CA PRO A 36 26.22 6.63 2.48
C PRO A 36 27.25 7.57 3.09
N GLY A 37 28.45 7.04 3.39
CA GLY A 37 29.58 7.80 3.94
C GLY A 37 30.02 9.00 3.09
N VAL A 38 29.95 8.84 1.76
CA VAL A 38 30.17 9.92 0.80
C VAL A 38 28.80 10.39 0.29
N PRO A 39 28.46 11.68 0.38
CA PRO A 39 27.21 12.20 -0.18
C PRO A 39 27.05 11.78 -1.65
N THR A 40 25.97 11.09 -1.94
CA THR A 40 25.71 10.46 -3.24
C THR A 40 24.30 10.78 -3.70
N ALA A 41 24.14 10.98 -5.00
CA ALA A 41 22.85 11.05 -5.68
C ALA A 41 22.85 10.04 -6.84
N GLU A 42 21.76 9.29 -6.96
CA GLU A 42 21.55 8.24 -7.94
C GLU A 42 20.21 8.47 -8.63
N ALA A 43 20.22 8.37 -9.96
CA ALA A 43 19.01 8.47 -10.78
C ALA A 43 18.78 7.14 -11.49
N ASP A 44 17.58 6.59 -11.33
CA ASP A 44 17.17 5.34 -11.96
C ASP A 44 16.10 5.61 -13.01
N LEU A 45 16.29 5.04 -14.20
CA LEU A 45 15.28 5.00 -15.25
C LEU A 45 15.05 3.55 -15.68
N LEU A 46 13.79 3.13 -15.72
CA LEU A 46 13.37 1.82 -16.21
C LEU A 46 12.33 2.01 -17.29
N PHE A 47 12.45 1.23 -18.37
CA PHE A 47 11.47 1.15 -19.44
C PHE A 47 11.12 -0.32 -19.70
N GLY A 48 9.87 -0.59 -20.06
CA GLY A 48 9.40 -1.94 -20.33
C GLY A 48 8.17 -1.97 -21.22
N SER A 49 7.68 -3.18 -21.51
CA SER A 49 6.46 -3.41 -22.28
C SER A 49 5.25 -2.69 -21.67
N TYR A 50 4.18 -2.53 -22.45
CA TYR A 50 2.92 -1.91 -22.00
C TYR A 50 3.05 -0.44 -21.60
N ARG A 51 3.95 0.29 -22.29
CA ARG A 51 4.29 1.69 -21.97
C ARG A 51 4.68 1.85 -20.50
N THR A 52 5.35 0.83 -19.94
CA THR A 52 5.80 0.85 -18.56
C THR A 52 7.07 1.67 -18.46
N TRP A 53 7.10 2.62 -17.53
CA TRP A 53 8.31 3.32 -17.18
C TRP A 53 8.35 3.65 -15.68
N ARG A 54 9.57 3.80 -15.16
CA ARG A 54 9.83 4.31 -13.81
C ARG A 54 10.96 5.32 -13.87
N SER A 55 10.80 6.44 -13.18
CA SER A 55 11.90 7.31 -12.81
C SER A 55 12.04 7.34 -11.30
N ALA A 56 13.27 7.38 -10.81
CA ALA A 56 13.54 7.61 -9.40
C ALA A 56 14.80 8.45 -9.22
N LEU A 57 14.80 9.22 -8.13
CA LEU A 57 15.97 9.93 -7.64
C LEU A 57 16.15 9.54 -6.18
N LYS A 58 17.33 9.02 -5.87
CA LYS A 58 17.75 8.69 -4.51
C LYS A 58 18.96 9.51 -4.16
N PHE A 59 18.98 10.10 -2.98
CA PHE A 59 20.09 10.93 -2.52
C PHE A 59 20.27 10.79 -1.02
N GLY A 60 21.51 10.82 -0.56
CA GLY A 60 21.80 10.70 0.85
C GLY A 60 23.25 10.93 1.17
N GLY A 61 23.51 11.04 2.46
CA GLY A 61 24.85 11.26 2.97
C GLY A 61 24.86 11.22 4.49
N GLN A 62 26.06 11.18 5.05
CA GLN A 62 26.25 11.33 6.48
C GLN A 62 27.45 12.22 6.78
N GLY A 63 27.32 13.04 7.83
CA GLY A 63 28.35 13.97 8.27
C GLY A 63 27.91 14.75 9.49
N SER A 64 28.86 15.17 10.33
CA SER A 64 28.60 16.04 11.49
C SER A 64 27.49 15.53 12.44
N GLY A 65 27.41 14.20 12.62
CA GLY A 65 26.41 13.57 13.51
C GLY A 65 25.00 13.43 12.92
N VAL A 66 24.83 13.74 11.63
CA VAL A 66 23.56 13.61 10.89
C VAL A 66 23.71 12.59 9.77
N ASN A 67 22.73 11.70 9.62
CA ASN A 67 22.60 10.77 8.50
C ASN A 67 21.24 10.99 7.83
N THR A 68 21.22 11.09 6.50
CA THR A 68 20.00 11.34 5.74
C THR A 68 19.96 10.50 4.46
N ILE A 69 18.76 10.06 4.10
CA ILE A 69 18.45 9.44 2.81
C ILE A 69 17.06 9.89 2.36
N GLY A 70 16.92 10.18 1.08
CA GLY A 70 15.65 10.45 0.41
C GLY A 70 15.55 9.62 -0.87
N ASP A 71 14.35 9.14 -1.15
CA ASP A 71 13.96 8.46 -2.40
C ASP A 71 12.63 9.05 -2.86
N VAL A 72 12.60 9.52 -4.09
CA VAL A 72 11.38 9.92 -4.78
C VAL A 72 11.28 9.15 -6.08
N SER A 73 10.10 8.62 -6.38
CA SER A 73 9.91 7.86 -7.62
C SER A 73 8.52 8.01 -8.20
N ARG A 74 8.44 7.93 -9.52
CA ARG A 74 7.21 7.83 -10.30
C ARG A 74 7.25 6.56 -11.14
N PHE A 75 6.17 5.80 -11.10
CA PHE A 75 5.95 4.61 -11.90
C PHE A 75 4.65 4.77 -12.69
N GLU A 76 4.68 4.43 -13.96
CA GLU A 76 3.50 4.47 -14.82
C GLU A 76 3.49 3.28 -15.79
N THR A 77 2.31 2.76 -16.09
CA THR A 77 2.11 1.69 -17.07
C THR A 77 0.68 1.74 -17.61
N ASN A 78 0.49 1.33 -18.87
CA ASN A 78 -0.84 1.05 -19.41
C ASN A 78 -1.35 -0.34 -18.96
N GLY A 79 -0.48 -1.18 -18.41
CA GLY A 79 -0.81 -2.52 -17.93
C GLY A 79 -0.93 -3.57 -19.04
N TYR A 80 -0.85 -4.84 -18.65
CA TYR A 80 -0.91 -5.98 -19.58
C TYR A 80 -2.31 -6.22 -20.14
N ARG A 81 -3.33 -6.02 -19.29
CA ARG A 81 -4.75 -6.22 -19.62
C ARG A 81 -5.39 -4.89 -19.98
N ASP A 82 -6.49 -4.96 -20.72
CA ASP A 82 -7.37 -3.80 -20.87
C ASP A 82 -7.81 -3.31 -19.48
N HIS A 83 -7.94 -1.99 -19.32
CA HIS A 83 -8.37 -1.37 -18.05
C HIS A 83 -7.47 -1.73 -16.86
N SER A 84 -6.14 -1.71 -17.06
CA SER A 84 -5.15 -2.00 -16.01
C SER A 84 -4.03 -0.96 -15.89
N ALA A 85 -4.28 0.28 -16.35
CA ALA A 85 -3.33 1.37 -16.22
C ALA A 85 -3.12 1.80 -14.76
N VAL A 86 -1.88 2.17 -14.44
CA VAL A 86 -1.47 2.56 -13.08
C VAL A 86 -0.50 3.73 -13.15
N THR A 87 -0.71 4.73 -12.30
CA THR A 87 0.28 5.75 -11.94
C THR A 87 0.55 5.67 -10.44
N ARG A 88 1.82 5.68 -10.04
CA ARG A 88 2.22 5.64 -8.63
C ARG A 88 3.41 6.55 -8.39
N ASP A 89 3.18 7.57 -7.58
CA ASP A 89 4.21 8.45 -7.03
C ASP A 89 4.52 8.02 -5.58
N HIS A 90 5.79 8.00 -5.22
CA HIS A 90 6.26 7.58 -3.90
C HIS A 90 7.36 8.52 -3.42
N LEU A 91 7.32 8.86 -2.13
CA LEU A 91 8.40 9.50 -1.40
C LEU A 91 8.71 8.68 -0.15
N ASN A 92 9.99 8.44 0.10
CA ASN A 92 10.48 7.93 1.37
C ASN A 92 11.69 8.76 1.80
N ALA A 93 11.72 9.18 3.05
CA ALA A 93 12.82 9.93 3.62
C ALA A 93 13.14 9.41 5.02
N LYS A 94 14.42 9.36 5.36
CA LYS A 94 14.88 9.01 6.70
C LYS A 94 15.97 9.97 7.12
N LEU A 95 15.86 10.46 8.35
CA LEU A 95 16.81 11.35 9.00
C LEU A 95 17.20 10.71 10.34
N LYS A 96 18.48 10.67 10.64
CA LYS A 96 19.00 10.21 11.93
C LYS A 96 19.96 11.25 12.49
N VAL A 97 19.73 11.63 13.74
CA VAL A 97 20.54 12.60 14.48
C VAL A 97 20.78 12.05 15.89
N GLY A 98 22.03 11.69 16.19
CA GLY A 98 22.38 11.00 17.43
C GLY A 98 21.55 9.71 17.61
N GLU A 99 20.74 9.69 18.67
CA GLU A 99 19.89 8.56 19.07
C GLU A 99 18.49 8.55 18.43
N PHE A 100 18.14 9.63 17.72
CA PHE A 100 16.82 9.82 17.16
C PHE A 100 16.81 9.53 15.65
N THR A 101 15.83 8.74 15.20
CA THR A 101 15.57 8.46 13.79
C THR A 101 14.15 8.88 13.46
N VAL A 102 13.97 9.64 12.38
CA VAL A 102 12.66 9.95 11.78
C VAL A 102 12.59 9.30 10.42
N VAL A 103 11.43 8.71 10.11
CA VAL A 103 11.11 8.18 8.78
C VAL A 103 9.79 8.79 8.33
N ALA A 104 9.76 9.33 7.12
CA ALA A 104 8.56 9.85 6.47
C ALA A 104 8.32 9.10 5.15
N ASN A 105 7.07 8.71 4.91
CA ASN A 105 6.63 8.03 3.70
C ASN A 105 5.38 8.71 3.14
N SER A 106 5.33 8.88 1.82
CA SER A 106 4.13 9.30 1.11
C SER A 106 3.90 8.42 -0.13
N LEU A 107 2.67 7.97 -0.33
CA LEU A 107 2.21 7.22 -1.48
C LEU A 107 1.02 7.94 -2.09
N HIS A 108 1.16 8.33 -3.35
CA HIS A 108 0.05 8.82 -4.15
C HIS A 108 -0.14 7.92 -5.38
N GLN A 109 -1.31 7.33 -5.50
CA GLN A 109 -1.64 6.38 -6.54
C GLN A 109 -3.07 6.66 -7.02
N PRO A 110 -3.26 7.66 -7.90
CA PRO A 110 -4.57 8.02 -8.43
C PRO A 110 -5.04 7.02 -9.48
N ASP A 111 -6.35 6.79 -9.54
CA ASP A 111 -7.07 6.14 -10.65
C ASP A 111 -6.44 4.83 -11.17
N THR A 112 -5.88 4.01 -10.27
CA THR A 112 -5.38 2.67 -10.62
C THR A 112 -6.53 1.82 -11.12
N GLN A 113 -6.53 1.50 -12.40
CA GLN A 113 -7.61 0.74 -13.03
C GLN A 113 -7.56 -0.71 -12.55
N ASP A 114 -8.75 -1.26 -12.30
CA ASP A 114 -8.93 -2.63 -11.82
C ASP A 114 -9.69 -3.44 -12.87
N PRO A 115 -9.03 -4.33 -13.65
CA PRO A 115 -9.68 -5.07 -14.73
C PRO A 115 -10.57 -6.22 -14.23
N LEU A 116 -10.66 -6.43 -12.90
CA LEU A 116 -11.34 -7.53 -12.23
C LEU A 116 -10.83 -8.94 -12.64
N GLY A 117 -11.39 -9.97 -12.01
CA GLY A 117 -11.08 -11.37 -12.28
C GLY A 117 -11.79 -11.92 -13.53
N LEU A 118 -11.13 -12.83 -14.25
CA LEU A 118 -11.73 -13.58 -15.37
C LEU A 118 -12.14 -14.98 -14.93
N THR A 119 -13.25 -15.47 -15.48
CA THR A 119 -13.58 -16.90 -15.44
C THR A 119 -12.60 -17.71 -16.32
N ARG A 120 -12.55 -19.03 -16.13
CA ARG A 120 -11.70 -19.91 -16.94
C ARG A 120 -11.96 -19.79 -18.44
N ALA A 121 -13.23 -19.83 -18.86
CA ALA A 121 -13.60 -19.72 -20.27
C ALA A 121 -13.24 -18.35 -20.87
N GLN A 122 -13.33 -17.29 -20.07
CA GLN A 122 -12.89 -15.95 -20.46
C GLN A 122 -11.36 -15.90 -20.64
N LEU A 123 -10.59 -16.45 -19.70
CA LEU A 123 -9.13 -16.52 -19.78
C LEU A 123 -8.65 -17.29 -21.01
N GLU A 124 -9.27 -18.43 -21.30
CA GLU A 124 -8.96 -19.27 -22.47
C GLU A 124 -9.28 -18.56 -23.79
N ARG A 125 -10.29 -17.68 -23.82
CA ARG A 125 -10.67 -16.89 -24.99
C ARG A 125 -9.72 -15.72 -25.24
N ASP A 126 -9.49 -14.92 -24.21
CA ASP A 126 -8.57 -13.78 -24.25
C ASP A 126 -8.06 -13.47 -22.83
N PRO A 127 -6.76 -13.70 -22.56
CA PRO A 127 -6.18 -13.39 -21.25
C PRO A 127 -5.95 -11.89 -21.02
N ARG A 128 -6.03 -11.05 -22.06
CA ARG A 128 -5.81 -9.60 -21.97
C ARG A 128 -7.09 -8.81 -21.74
N GLN A 129 -8.27 -9.36 -22.00
CA GLN A 129 -9.53 -8.64 -21.83
C GLN A 129 -9.76 -8.21 -20.37
N ALA A 130 -10.51 -7.12 -20.18
CA ALA A 130 -11.14 -6.77 -18.91
C ALA A 130 -12.47 -7.51 -18.75
N THR A 131 -12.92 -7.71 -17.50
CA THR A 131 -14.28 -8.20 -17.26
C THR A 131 -15.27 -7.09 -17.67
N PRO A 132 -16.39 -7.35 -18.36
CA PRO A 132 -17.28 -6.28 -18.85
C PRO A 132 -17.76 -5.29 -17.78
N GLU A 133 -17.97 -5.78 -16.56
CA GLU A 133 -18.36 -4.97 -15.41
C GLU A 133 -17.26 -3.96 -15.02
N ALA A 134 -15.98 -4.29 -15.24
CA ALA A 134 -14.89 -3.37 -14.98
C ALA A 134 -15.02 -2.09 -15.83
N LEU A 135 -15.38 -2.27 -17.10
CA LEU A 135 -15.61 -1.18 -18.04
C LEU A 135 -16.91 -0.44 -17.73
N GLN A 136 -17.99 -1.18 -17.43
CA GLN A 136 -19.30 -0.61 -17.11
C GLN A 136 -19.26 0.31 -15.88
N PHE A 137 -18.57 -0.12 -14.82
CA PHE A 137 -18.49 0.60 -13.56
C PHE A 137 -17.22 1.45 -13.43
N ASN A 138 -16.37 1.47 -14.48
CA ASN A 138 -15.07 2.14 -14.47
C ASN A 138 -14.28 1.82 -13.20
N THR A 139 -14.12 0.53 -12.91
CA THR A 139 -13.53 0.06 -11.65
C THR A 139 -12.10 0.52 -11.53
N LYS A 140 -11.82 1.20 -10.43
CA LYS A 140 -10.53 1.81 -10.17
C LYS A 140 -10.36 2.15 -8.70
N LYS A 141 -9.13 2.43 -8.31
CA LYS A 141 -8.76 2.79 -6.95
C LYS A 141 -7.80 3.97 -6.94
N SER A 142 -8.10 4.94 -6.10
CA SER A 142 -7.21 6.05 -5.77
C SER A 142 -6.76 5.92 -4.32
N ILE A 143 -5.45 6.01 -4.08
CA ILE A 143 -4.85 5.93 -2.75
C ILE A 143 -4.00 7.17 -2.51
N SER A 144 -4.18 7.79 -1.34
CA SER A 144 -3.23 8.74 -0.77
C SER A 144 -2.87 8.26 0.64
N GLN A 145 -1.60 8.23 0.97
CA GLN A 145 -1.16 7.78 2.29
C GLN A 145 0.11 8.50 2.68
N ASP A 146 0.10 9.14 3.84
CA ASP A 146 1.26 9.80 4.43
C ASP A 146 1.49 9.24 5.83
N GLN A 147 2.74 8.93 6.15
CA GLN A 147 3.14 8.37 7.43
C GLN A 147 4.44 9.02 7.89
N VAL A 148 4.52 9.33 9.18
CA VAL A 148 5.74 9.80 9.84
C VAL A 148 5.92 8.99 11.11
N GLY A 149 7.13 8.45 11.31
CA GLY A 149 7.52 7.71 12.49
C GLY A 149 8.80 8.26 13.08
N GLY A 150 8.90 8.24 14.40
CA GLY A 150 10.10 8.59 15.16
C GLY A 150 10.49 7.43 16.06
N THR A 151 11.79 7.16 16.13
CA THR A 151 12.37 6.15 17.00
C THR A 151 13.50 6.78 17.81
N LEU A 152 13.47 6.60 19.13
CA LEU A 152 14.54 6.97 20.05
C LEU A 152 15.21 5.70 20.56
N ARG A 153 16.54 5.60 20.43
CA ARG A 153 17.34 4.47 20.89
C ARG A 153 18.36 4.96 21.91
N HIS A 154 18.08 4.73 23.19
CA HIS A 154 18.94 5.18 24.29
C HIS A 154 19.73 4.01 24.89
N PRO A 155 21.07 4.10 24.99
CA PRO A 155 21.87 3.14 25.75
C PRO A 155 21.46 3.13 27.22
N LEU A 156 21.38 1.97 27.85
CA LEU A 156 21.06 1.83 29.27
C LEU A 156 21.93 0.73 29.90
N GLY A 157 23.05 1.13 30.51
CA GLY A 157 24.06 0.21 31.01
C GLY A 157 24.64 -0.63 29.87
N GLU A 158 24.58 -1.96 30.00
CA GLU A 158 24.97 -2.90 28.93
C GLU A 158 23.86 -3.13 27.89
N GLY A 159 22.65 -2.62 28.14
CA GLY A 159 21.48 -2.78 27.27
C GLY A 159 21.13 -1.52 26.49
N ARG A 160 19.96 -1.55 25.86
CA ARG A 160 19.35 -0.41 25.18
C ARG A 160 17.84 -0.39 25.39
N VAL A 161 17.27 0.80 25.43
CA VAL A 161 15.84 1.03 25.36
C VAL A 161 15.51 1.64 24.02
N GLU A 162 14.43 1.16 23.39
CA GLU A 162 13.92 1.70 22.13
C GLU A 162 12.46 2.08 22.30
N ALA A 163 12.13 3.31 21.92
CA ALA A 163 10.77 3.81 21.88
C ALA A 163 10.46 4.25 20.45
N MET A 164 9.32 3.81 19.92
CA MET A 164 8.86 4.17 18.58
C MET A 164 7.45 4.74 18.67
N VAL A 165 7.23 5.85 17.96
CA VAL A 165 5.92 6.47 17.78
C VAL A 165 5.72 6.72 16.29
N TYR A 166 4.53 6.49 15.78
CA TYR A 166 4.20 6.81 14.41
C TYR A 166 2.78 7.35 14.29
N VAL A 167 2.58 8.20 13.30
CA VAL A 167 1.29 8.77 12.93
C VAL A 167 1.15 8.74 11.42
N GLY A 168 -0.09 8.71 10.93
CA GLY A 168 -0.32 8.75 9.50
C GLY A 168 -1.78 8.89 9.14
N GLN A 169 -2.01 9.30 7.91
CA GLN A 169 -3.32 9.42 7.29
C GLN A 169 -3.38 8.56 6.04
N ARG A 170 -4.57 8.03 5.75
CA ARG A 170 -4.79 7.18 4.58
C ARG A 170 -6.16 7.44 3.99
N GLY A 171 -6.19 7.93 2.76
CA GLY A 171 -7.37 8.04 1.91
C GLY A 171 -7.42 6.91 0.89
N VAL A 172 -8.58 6.28 0.75
CA VAL A 172 -8.85 5.31 -0.32
C VAL A 172 -10.22 5.59 -0.91
N GLN A 173 -10.24 5.85 -2.21
CA GLN A 173 -11.47 5.90 -3.00
C GLN A 173 -11.46 4.71 -3.95
N GLN A 174 -12.52 3.91 -3.95
CA GLN A 174 -12.61 2.73 -4.80
C GLN A 174 -13.98 2.66 -5.49
N PHE A 175 -13.95 2.51 -6.80
CA PHE A 175 -15.12 2.28 -7.63
C PHE A 175 -15.29 0.77 -7.76
N LEU A 176 -16.36 0.24 -7.17
CA LEU A 176 -16.65 -1.19 -7.14
C LEU A 176 -17.71 -1.52 -8.19
N ALA A 177 -17.57 -2.69 -8.82
CA ALA A 177 -18.57 -3.25 -9.73
C ALA A 177 -19.76 -3.82 -8.96
N ILE A 178 -20.51 -2.97 -8.26
CA ILE A 178 -21.72 -3.34 -7.53
C ILE A 178 -22.94 -2.97 -8.37
N PRO A 179 -23.78 -3.93 -8.80
CA PRO A 179 -24.99 -3.64 -9.54
C PRO A 179 -25.94 -2.71 -8.76
N VAL A 180 -26.64 -1.82 -9.47
CA VAL A 180 -27.59 -0.85 -8.87
C VAL A 180 -28.68 -1.56 -8.06
N ALA A 181 -29.15 -2.73 -8.50
CA ALA A 181 -30.11 -3.52 -7.74
C ALA A 181 -29.58 -3.92 -6.35
N THR A 182 -28.30 -4.29 -6.25
CA THR A 182 -27.63 -4.63 -4.98
C THR A 182 -27.43 -3.39 -4.12
N GLN A 183 -27.06 -2.25 -4.71
CA GLN A 183 -26.94 -0.97 -4.00
C GLN A 183 -28.30 -0.54 -3.41
N ASN A 184 -29.37 -0.64 -4.18
CA ASN A 184 -30.73 -0.32 -3.75
C ASN A 184 -31.24 -1.30 -2.69
N ALA A 185 -30.86 -2.57 -2.76
CA ALA A 185 -31.19 -3.55 -1.72
C ALA A 185 -30.45 -3.26 -0.41
N ALA A 186 -29.18 -2.83 -0.47
CA ALA A 186 -28.43 -2.39 0.72
C ALA A 186 -29.04 -1.13 1.33
N ALA A 187 -29.50 -0.17 0.53
CA ALA A 187 -30.20 1.02 1.00
C ALA A 187 -31.54 0.68 1.69
N ARG A 188 -32.22 -0.39 1.27
CA ARG A 188 -33.44 -0.90 1.93
C ARG A 188 -33.17 -1.54 3.30
N CYS A 189 -31.94 -1.94 3.58
CA CYS A 189 -31.50 -2.47 4.88
C CYS A 189 -30.66 -1.48 5.70
N ALA A 190 -30.31 -0.32 5.14
CA ALA A 190 -29.64 0.77 5.86
C ALA A 190 -30.65 1.60 6.66
N GLY A 191 -31.36 0.94 7.58
CA GLY A 191 -31.98 1.60 8.71
C GLY A 191 -30.87 2.05 9.65
N SER A 192 -30.92 3.31 10.07
CA SER A 192 -30.14 3.84 11.18
C SER A 192 -30.08 2.83 12.34
N ALA A 193 -28.90 2.66 12.92
CA ALA A 193 -28.60 1.77 14.02
C ALA A 193 -29.68 1.81 15.11
N THR A 194 -30.66 0.92 15.01
CA THR A 194 -31.51 0.43 16.08
C THR A 194 -31.69 -1.05 15.78
N TRP A 195 -31.11 -1.87 16.66
CA TRP A 195 -31.22 -3.32 16.61
C TRP A 195 -32.69 -3.73 16.68
N ARG A 196 -33.34 -3.90 15.52
CA ARG A 196 -34.46 -4.81 15.34
C ARG A 196 -34.12 -5.72 14.19
N ALA A 197 -34.05 -7.01 14.49
CA ALA A 197 -33.77 -8.07 13.54
C ALA A 197 -34.67 -7.91 12.30
N CYS A 198 -34.04 -7.83 11.12
CA CYS A 198 -34.74 -8.07 9.87
C CYS A 198 -35.27 -9.51 9.92
N ALA A 199 -36.57 -9.66 10.17
CA ALA A 199 -37.23 -10.95 10.06
C ALA A 199 -37.29 -11.34 8.58
N CYS A 200 -36.61 -12.43 8.23
CA CYS A 200 -36.77 -13.10 6.94
C CYS A 200 -38.23 -13.61 6.85
N PRO A 201 -39.01 -13.27 5.80
CA PRO A 201 -40.35 -13.81 5.66
C PRO A 201 -40.26 -15.32 5.44
N ARG A 202 -40.83 -16.09 6.38
CA ARG A 202 -41.01 -17.54 6.22
C ARG A 202 -41.86 -17.80 4.98
N ALA A 203 -41.38 -18.69 4.11
CA ALA A 203 -42.16 -19.23 3.02
C ALA A 203 -43.44 -19.91 3.56
N PRO A 204 -44.58 -19.78 2.89
CA PRO A 204 -45.81 -20.45 3.29
C PRO A 204 -45.66 -21.96 3.15
N SER A 205 -45.97 -22.69 4.21
CA SER A 205 -46.05 -24.14 4.22
C SER A 205 -47.24 -24.59 3.37
N THR A 206 -46.96 -25.25 2.26
CA THR A 206 -47.95 -26.02 1.50
C THR A 206 -48.34 -27.25 2.33
N THR A 207 -49.60 -27.31 2.73
CA THR A 207 -50.33 -28.56 3.02
C THR A 207 -51.58 -28.54 2.17
#